data_AF-A0A6N9C105-F1
#
_entry.id   AF-A0A6N9C105-F1
#
_cell.length_a   1.000
_cell.length_b   1.000
_cell.length_c   1.000
_cell.angle_alpha   90.00
_cell.angle_beta   90.00
_cell.angle_gamma   90.00
#
_symmetry.space_group_name_H-M   'P 1'
#
loop_
_entity.id
_entity.type
_entity.pdbx_description
1 polymer ?
#
loop_
_entity_poly.entity_id
_entity_poly.type
_entity_poly.pdbx_seq_one_letter_code
_entity_poly.pdbx_strand_id
1 'polypeptide(L)'
;MIISRTPIRISLVGGSTDIANFYRQYGGAVISTAIDKYISVRITKRRNAQIAINTPDHRETVPSPDQIQHPLIREAVRKTNVTGGISITVTSD
;
A
#
# COMPACT_ATOMS: atom_id res chain seq x y z
N MET A 1 -15.29 7.31 -7.58
CA MET A 1 -13.83 7.36 -7.32
C MET A 1 -13.65 7.31 -5.83
N ILE A 2 -12.81 6.40 -5.32
CA ILE A 2 -12.50 6.28 -3.89
C ILE A 2 -11.06 6.74 -3.69
N ILE A 3 -10.81 7.53 -2.66
CA ILE A 3 -9.47 8.00 -2.30
C ILE A 3 -9.25 7.67 -0.84
N SER A 4 -8.14 7.00 -0.55
CA SER A 4 -7.61 6.81 0.80
C SER A 4 -6.31 7.59 0.94
N ARG A 5 -6.14 8.28 2.07
CA ARG A 5 -4.90 8.98 2.43
C ARG A 5 -4.42 8.43 3.76
N THR A 6 -3.18 7.96 3.79
CA THR A 6 -2.55 7.42 5.00
C THR A 6 -1.35 8.29 5.35
N PRO A 7 -1.28 8.86 6.57
CA PRO A 7 -0.13 9.66 6.96
C PRO A 7 1.11 8.77 7.10
N ILE A 8 2.26 9.30 6.69
CA ILE A 8 3.55 8.70 7.06
C ILE A 8 3.90 9.09 8.49
N ARG A 9 4.84 8.36 9.08
CA ARG A 9 5.27 8.55 10.47
C ARG A 9 6.73 8.92 10.57
N ILE A 10 7.07 9.68 11.60
CA ILE A 10 8.44 9.82 12.10
C ILE A 10 8.62 8.97 13.36
N SER A 11 9.77 8.29 13.45
CA SER A 11 10.15 7.52 14.63
C SER A 11 10.93 8.43 15.57
N LEU A 12 10.49 8.55 16.83
CA LEU A 12 11.15 9.37 17.84
C LEU A 12 12.15 8.56 18.65
N VAL A 13 11.70 7.44 19.25
CA VAL A 13 12.52 6.58 20.12
C VAL A 13 12.11 5.12 19.97
N GLY A 14 13.04 4.20 20.24
CA GLY A 14 12.77 2.77 20.34
C GLY A 14 12.80 2.02 19.02
N GLY A 15 13.20 2.67 17.93
CA GLY A 15 13.39 2.02 16.63
C GLY A 15 14.29 0.79 16.74
N SER A 16 14.01 -0.23 15.93
CA SER A 16 14.65 -1.55 15.94
C SER A 16 14.25 -2.47 17.09
N THR A 17 13.68 -1.95 18.19
CA THR A 17 13.18 -2.82 19.27
C THR A 17 11.92 -3.58 18.85
N ASP A 18 11.23 -3.15 17.79
CA ASP A 18 10.07 -3.79 17.15
C ASP A 18 10.43 -4.91 16.16
N ILE A 19 11.71 -5.22 15.98
CA ILE A 19 12.17 -6.35 15.15
C ILE A 19 12.01 -7.66 15.93
N ALA A 20 11.49 -8.70 15.26
CA ALA A 20 11.18 -10.00 15.86
C ALA A 20 12.35 -10.65 16.62
N ASN A 21 13.58 -10.49 16.13
CA ASN A 21 14.77 -11.01 16.80
C ASN A 21 15.03 -10.36 18.17
N PHE A 22 14.61 -9.10 18.35
CA PHE A 22 14.82 -8.33 19.57
C PHE A 22 13.62 -8.48 20.53
N TYR A 23 12.41 -8.11 20.11
CA TYR A 23 11.27 -8.05 21.04
C TYR A 23 10.88 -9.41 21.62
N ARG A 24 11.17 -10.52 20.91
CA ARG A 24 10.87 -11.87 21.41
C ARG A 24 11.74 -12.26 22.61
N GLN A 25 12.89 -11.62 22.80
CA GLN A 25 13.81 -11.89 23.91
C GLN A 25 13.71 -10.85 25.03
N TYR A 26 13.62 -9.56 24.66
CA TYR A 26 13.77 -8.45 25.62
C TYR A 26 12.51 -7.60 25.79
N GLY A 27 11.45 -7.88 25.02
CA GLY A 27 10.35 -6.93 24.82
C GLY A 27 10.75 -5.79 23.88
N GLY A 28 9.76 -4.98 23.47
CA GLY A 28 9.98 -3.87 22.54
C GLY A 28 8.96 -2.75 22.76
N ALA A 29 9.39 -1.51 22.56
CA ALA A 29 8.55 -0.33 22.69
C ALA A 29 9.04 0.76 21.74
N VAL A 30 8.11 1.38 21.02
CA VAL A 30 8.40 2.46 20.08
C VAL A 30 7.56 3.68 20.42
N ILE A 31 8.13 4.88 20.23
CA ILE A 31 7.39 6.14 20.26
C ILE A 31 7.53 6.76 18.87
N SER A 32 6.39 6.97 18.21
CA SER A 32 6.31 7.51 16.84
C SER A 32 5.08 8.40 16.73
N THR A 33 5.10 9.34 15.78
CA THR A 33 3.93 10.15 15.45
C THR A 33 3.74 10.25 13.95
N ALA A 34 2.48 10.36 13.52
CA ALA A 34 2.13 10.77 12.17
C ALA A 34 2.59 12.21 11.91
N ILE A 35 2.95 12.52 10.66
CA ILE A 35 3.28 13.86 10.21
C ILE A 35 2.35 14.29 9.05
N ASP A 36 2.44 15.55 8.64
CA ASP A 36 1.63 16.17 7.58
C ASP A 36 2.07 15.79 6.15
N LYS A 37 2.49 14.53 5.97
CA LYS A 37 2.91 13.94 4.70
C LYS A 37 2.18 12.62 4.50
N TYR A 38 1.74 12.34 3.28
CA TYR A 38 0.78 11.27 3.03
C TYR A 38 1.15 10.41 1.83
N ILE A 39 0.80 9.13 1.93
CA ILE A 39 0.61 8.27 0.78
C ILE A 39 -0.87 8.30 0.42
N SER A 40 -1.18 8.59 -0.83
CA SER A 40 -2.54 8.64 -1.35
C SER A 40 -2.77 7.50 -2.34
N VAL A 41 -3.82 6.71 -2.12
CA VAL A 41 -4.27 5.66 -3.03
C VAL A 41 -5.62 6.05 -3.61
N ARG A 42 -5.68 6.19 -4.94
CA ARG A 42 -6.90 6.50 -5.69
C ARG A 42 -7.35 5.28 -6.48
N ILE A 43 -8.61 4.91 -6.30
CA ILE A 43 -9.26 3.85 -7.07
C ILE A 43 -10.39 4.43 -7.91
N THR A 44 -10.32 4.23 -9.22
CA THR A 44 -11.30 4.71 -10.20
C THR A 44 -11.85 3.53 -11.00
N LYS A 45 -13.16 3.51 -11.23
CA LYS A 45 -13.80 2.50 -12.10
C LYS A 45 -13.38 2.73 -13.55
N ARG A 46 -13.01 1.66 -14.25
CA ARG A 46 -12.71 1.67 -15.69
C ARG A 46 -13.92 1.15 -16.47
N ARG A 47 -13.96 1.47 -17.76
CA ARG A 47 -14.98 0.95 -18.70
C ARG A 47 -14.64 -0.44 -19.22
N ASN A 48 -13.35 -0.80 -19.26
CA ASN A 48 -12.90 -2.15 -19.62
C ASN A 48 -12.75 -3.01 -18.36
N ALA A 49 -12.62 -4.33 -18.53
CA ALA A 49 -12.44 -5.27 -17.42
C ALA A 49 -11.01 -5.30 -16.84
N GLN A 50 -10.06 -4.56 -17.41
CA GLN A 50 -8.66 -4.61 -17.00
C GLN A 50 -8.38 -3.85 -15.70
N ILE A 51 -7.33 -4.27 -15.01
CA ILE A 51 -6.76 -3.60 -13.84
C ILE A 51 -5.59 -2.76 -14.30
N ALA A 52 -5.63 -1.44 -14.10
CA ALA A 52 -4.46 -0.56 -14.30
C ALA A 52 -3.85 -0.19 -12.97
N ILE A 53 -2.53 -0.27 -12.87
CA ILE A 53 -1.76 0.10 -11.69
C ILE A 53 -0.76 1.17 -12.09
N ASN A 54 -0.77 2.28 -11.37
CA ASN A 54 0.18 3.37 -11.53
C ASN A 54 0.76 3.75 -10.16
N THR A 55 2.02 3.38 -9.91
CA THR A 55 2.82 3.87 -8.79
C THR A 55 3.91 4.80 -9.32
N PRO A 56 4.66 5.50 -8.46
CA PRO A 56 5.74 6.39 -8.91
C PRO A 56 6.84 5.66 -9.72
N ASP A 57 7.09 4.40 -9.39
CA ASP A 57 8.18 3.56 -9.88
C ASP A 57 7.73 2.39 -10.77
N HIS A 58 6.43 2.06 -10.81
CA HIS A 58 5.91 0.91 -11.51
C HIS A 58 4.57 1.21 -12.19
N ARG A 59 4.41 0.74 -13.43
CA ARG A 59 3.16 0.87 -14.19
C ARG A 59 2.85 -0.43 -14.90
N GLU A 60 1.63 -0.92 -14.75
CA GLU A 60 1.17 -2.11 -15.44
C GLU A 60 -0.33 -2.05 -15.73
N THR A 61 -0.77 -2.79 -16.73
CA THR A 61 -2.19 -3.03 -16.98
C THR A 61 -2.37 -4.50 -17.31
N VAL A 62 -3.20 -5.18 -16.52
CA VAL A 62 -3.36 -6.64 -16.58
C VAL A 62 -4.85 -7.03 -16.63
N PRO A 63 -5.19 -8.16 -17.26
CA PRO A 63 -6.57 -8.61 -17.39
C PRO A 63 -7.13 -9.26 -16.12
N SER A 64 -6.29 -9.75 -15.20
CA SER A 64 -6.72 -10.41 -13.97
C SER A 64 -5.78 -10.12 -12.80
N PRO A 65 -6.25 -10.26 -11.54
CA PRO A 65 -5.43 -10.04 -10.35
C PRO A 65 -4.15 -10.89 -10.30
N ASP A 66 -4.18 -12.13 -10.79
CA ASP A 66 -3.05 -13.06 -10.70
C ASP A 66 -1.86 -12.66 -11.58
N GLN A 67 -2.11 -11.84 -12.61
CA GLN A 67 -1.07 -11.35 -13.52
C GLN A 67 -0.39 -10.07 -13.02
N ILE A 68 -0.89 -9.47 -11.93
CA ILE A 68 -0.29 -8.29 -11.30
C ILE A 68 1.12 -8.65 -10.84
N GLN A 69 2.12 -7.91 -11.35
CA GLN A 69 3.51 -8.08 -10.96
C GLN A 69 3.79 -7.45 -9.59
N HIS A 70 3.17 -6.31 -9.28
CA HIS A 70 3.38 -5.63 -7.99
C HIS A 70 2.79 -6.44 -6.82
N PRO A 71 3.61 -7.04 -5.94
CA PRO A 71 3.15 -8.07 -5.00
C PRO A 71 2.17 -7.55 -3.96
N LEU A 72 2.42 -6.37 -3.36
CA LEU A 72 1.53 -5.79 -2.35
C LEU A 72 0.15 -5.44 -2.92
N ILE A 73 0.11 -4.89 -4.14
CA ILE A 73 -1.14 -4.52 -4.80
C ILE A 73 -1.90 -5.78 -5.21
N ARG A 74 -1.22 -6.80 -5.73
CA ARG A 74 -1.83 -8.11 -6.03
C ARG A 74 -2.56 -8.69 -4.83
N GLU A 75 -1.89 -8.78 -3.69
CA GLU A 75 -2.51 -9.37 -2.49
C GLU A 75 -3.63 -8.48 -1.92
N ALA A 76 -3.53 -7.15 -2.03
CA ALA A 76 -4.61 -6.25 -1.65
C ALA A 76 -5.86 -6.42 -2.53
N VAL A 77 -5.68 -6.55 -3.85
CA VAL A 77 -6.76 -6.83 -4.79
C VAL A 77 -7.41 -8.19 -4.49
N ARG A 78 -6.60 -9.23 -4.26
CA ARG A 78 -7.10 -10.56 -3.85
C ARG A 78 -7.92 -10.51 -2.56
N LYS A 79 -7.42 -9.83 -1.53
CA LYS A 79 -8.11 -9.69 -0.24
C LYS A 79 -9.48 -9.01 -0.33
N THR A 80 -9.69 -8.19 -1.36
CA THR A 80 -10.95 -7.47 -1.59
C THR A 80 -11.86 -8.13 -2.61
N ASN A 81 -11.48 -9.29 -3.18
CA ASN A 81 -12.20 -10.01 -4.22
C ASN A 81 -12.52 -9.16 -5.48
N VAL A 82 -11.73 -8.11 -5.74
CA VAL A 82 -11.90 -7.31 -6.95
C VAL A 82 -11.27 -8.06 -8.13
N THR A 83 -12.06 -8.35 -9.14
CA THR A 83 -11.62 -9.15 -10.30
C THR A 83 -11.18 -8.33 -11.50
N GLY A 84 -11.52 -7.04 -11.55
CA GLY A 84 -11.22 -6.21 -12.71
C GLY A 84 -11.89 -4.83 -12.69
N GLY A 85 -11.71 -4.11 -13.79
CA GLY A 85 -12.42 -2.86 -14.08
C GLY A 85 -12.08 -1.70 -13.17
N ILE A 86 -10.84 -1.67 -12.65
CA ILE A 86 -10.36 -0.62 -11.76
C ILE A 86 -9.02 -0.08 -12.21
N SER A 87 -8.77 1.19 -11.92
CA SER A 87 -7.46 1.82 -11.97
C SER A 87 -7.06 2.19 -10.56
N ILE A 88 -5.88 1.74 -10.15
CA ILE A 88 -5.24 2.01 -8.87
C ILE A 88 -4.09 2.98 -9.15
N THR A 89 -4.09 4.12 -8.48
CA THR A 89 -3.00 5.10 -8.56
C THR A 89 -2.47 5.37 -7.16
N VAL A 90 -1.17 5.27 -6.97
CA VAL A 90 -0.47 5.53 -5.70
C VAL A 90 0.43 6.74 -5.90
N THR A 91 0.32 7.73 -5.01
CA THR A 91 1.18 8.92 -4.99
C THR A 91 1.68 9.19 -3.57
N SER A 92 2.84 9.82 -3.45
CA SER A 92 3.41 10.31 -2.19
C SER A 92 3.60 11.82 -2.28
N ASP A 93 3.45 12.50 -1.15
CA ASP A 93 3.94 13.87 -0.94
C ASP A 93 5.47 13.94 -0.88
#